data_AF-A0A812FTE1-F1
#
_entry.id   AF-A0A812FTE1-F1
#
_cell.length_a   1.000
_cell.length_b   1.000
_cell.length_c   1.000
_cell.angle_alpha   90.00
_cell.angle_beta   90.00
_cell.angle_gamma   90.00
#
_symmetry.space_group_name_H-M   'P 1'
#
loop_
_entity.id
_entity.type
_entity.pdbx_description
1 polymer ?
#
loop_
_entity_poly.entity_id
_entity_poly.type
_entity_poly.pdbx_seq_one_letter_code
_entity_poly.pdbx_strand_id
1 'polypeptide(L)'
;MIEDVPSFLTAITTWLISEGVWFFPLILLVTNFALKCYINNVPDKADICQSIVAVPAEVKVVASSFVFAAAIASTNKPSEAFALQVVGFLYLIILAVSIGFFNKYDGSEARSIEGPLFTYLIISSAAALVMLGLSIQLMMHTVS
;
A
#
# COMPACT_ATOMS: atom_id res chain seq x y z
N MET A 1 -22.50 12.79 27.58
CA MET A 1 -21.98 12.32 26.28
C MET A 1 -20.63 12.93 25.87
N ILE A 2 -19.99 13.78 26.68
CA ILE A 2 -18.65 14.36 26.35
C ILE A 2 -17.51 13.65 27.12
N GLU A 3 -17.81 12.91 28.20
CA GLU A 3 -16.81 12.20 29.02
C GLU A 3 -16.33 10.87 28.43
N ASP A 4 -17.02 10.32 27.42
CA ASP A 4 -16.66 9.05 26.77
C ASP A 4 -15.72 9.21 25.57
N VAL A 5 -15.54 10.45 25.08
CA VAL A 5 -14.65 10.74 23.94
C VAL A 5 -13.18 10.49 24.28
N PRO A 6 -12.65 10.89 25.45
CA PRO A 6 -11.27 10.62 25.84
C PRO A 6 -10.99 9.13 26.05
N SER A 7 -11.91 8.39 26.66
CA SER A 7 -11.75 6.94 26.91
C SER A 7 -11.85 6.13 25.62
N PHE A 8 -12.76 6.50 24.72
CA PHE A 8 -12.86 5.90 23.39
C PHE A 8 -11.62 6.19 22.53
N LEU A 9 -11.16 7.45 22.49
CA LEU A 9 -9.94 7.80 21.78
C LEU A 9 -8.73 7.10 22.38
N THR A 10 -8.63 7.02 23.70
CA THR A 10 -7.53 6.30 24.37
C THR A 10 -7.60 4.81 24.03
N ALA A 11 -8.76 4.16 24.10
CA ALA A 11 -8.94 2.76 23.74
C ALA A 11 -8.59 2.47 22.27
N ILE A 12 -9.01 3.33 21.33
CA ILE A 12 -8.62 3.21 19.92
C ILE A 12 -7.12 3.42 19.75
N THR A 13 -6.54 4.41 20.42
CA THR A 13 -5.11 4.71 20.29
C THR A 13 -4.27 3.58 20.88
N THR A 14 -4.67 3.03 22.03
CA THR A 14 -4.02 1.88 22.65
C THR A 14 -4.16 0.64 21.78
N TRP A 15 -5.35 0.36 21.23
CA TRP A 15 -5.55 -0.74 20.28
C TRP A 15 -4.75 -0.55 18.98
N LEU A 16 -4.71 0.66 18.44
CA LEU A 16 -3.96 0.99 17.24
C LEU A 16 -2.45 0.79 17.45
N ILE A 17 -1.95 1.15 18.63
CA ILE A 17 -0.55 1.01 19.00
C ILE A 17 -0.22 -0.45 19.36
N SER A 18 -1.12 -1.20 20.02
CA SER A 18 -0.85 -2.55 20.50
C SER A 18 -1.13 -3.65 19.48
N GLU A 19 -2.16 -3.47 18.65
CA GLU A 19 -2.64 -4.49 17.72
C GLU A 19 -2.89 -3.94 16.30
N GLY A 20 -3.02 -2.64 16.11
CA GLY A 20 -3.44 -2.03 14.84
C GLY A 20 -2.31 -1.50 13.95
N VAL A 21 -1.04 -1.62 14.34
CA VAL A 21 0.09 -1.10 13.55
C VAL A 21 0.14 -1.72 12.15
N TRP A 22 -0.23 -3.00 12.03
CA TRP A 22 -0.35 -3.69 10.74
C TRP A 22 -1.59 -3.29 9.93
N PHE A 23 -2.56 -2.60 10.53
CA PHE A 23 -3.80 -2.12 9.90
C PHE A 23 -3.67 -0.69 9.33
N PHE A 24 -2.66 0.05 9.78
CA PHE A 24 -2.24 1.34 9.22
C PHE A 24 -2.06 1.37 7.67
N PRO A 25 -1.50 0.35 6.97
CA PRO A 25 -1.38 0.34 5.51
C PRO A 25 -2.73 0.40 4.82
N LEU A 26 -3.69 -0.37 5.33
CA LEU A 26 -5.02 -0.49 4.74
C LEU A 26 -5.77 0.83 4.87
N ILE A 27 -5.67 1.48 6.04
CA ILE A 27 -6.22 2.82 6.25
C ILE A 27 -5.55 3.84 5.32
N LEU A 28 -4.22 3.83 5.17
CA LEU A 28 -3.52 4.73 4.25
C LEU A 28 -3.99 4.52 2.81
N LEU A 29 -4.17 3.27 2.39
CA LEU A 29 -4.64 2.94 1.04
C LEU A 29 -6.06 3.44 0.81
N VAL A 30 -6.97 3.17 1.75
CA VAL A 30 -8.37 3.63 1.70
C VAL A 30 -8.45 5.15 1.73
N THR A 31 -7.63 5.80 2.54
CA THR A 31 -7.62 7.27 2.66
C THR A 31 -7.07 7.91 1.38
N ASN A 32 -6.02 7.36 0.78
CA ASN A 32 -5.47 7.85 -0.48
C ASN A 32 -6.50 7.70 -1.61
N PHE A 33 -7.18 6.55 -1.68
CA PHE A 33 -8.26 6.33 -2.64
C PHE A 33 -9.44 7.29 -2.42
N ALA A 34 -9.90 7.45 -1.17
CA ALA A 34 -10.99 8.35 -0.83
C ALA A 34 -10.66 9.82 -1.13
N LEU A 35 -9.42 10.26 -0.88
CA LEU A 35 -8.95 11.61 -1.21
C LEU A 35 -8.94 11.85 -2.71
N LYS A 36 -8.50 10.88 -3.52
CA LYS A 36 -8.56 10.98 -4.98
C LYS A 36 -9.99 11.09 -5.50
N CYS A 37 -10.91 10.31 -4.92
CA CYS A 37 -12.33 10.41 -5.25
C CYS A 37 -12.98 11.72 -4.77
N TYR A 38 -12.55 12.28 -3.63
CA TYR A 38 -13.12 13.50 -3.05
C TYR A 38 -12.60 14.78 -3.72
N ILE A 39 -11.31 14.83 -4.10
CA ILE A 39 -10.71 15.99 -4.77
C ILE A 39 -11.28 16.16 -6.20
N ASN A 40 -11.58 15.05 -6.88
CA ASN A 40 -12.30 15.09 -8.15
C ASN A 40 -13.83 15.09 -7.92
N ASN A 41 -14.39 16.27 -7.62
CA ASN A 41 -15.82 16.50 -7.40
C ASN A 41 -16.75 16.04 -8.55
N VAL A 42 -16.21 15.70 -9.73
CA VAL A 42 -16.89 15.02 -10.83
C VAL A 42 -15.87 14.11 -11.51
N PRO A 43 -15.76 12.82 -11.14
CA PRO A 43 -14.78 11.94 -11.75
C PRO A 43 -15.21 11.65 -13.19
N ASP A 44 -14.46 12.15 -14.18
CA ASP A 44 -14.68 11.76 -15.57
C ASP A 44 -14.25 10.28 -15.73
N LYS A 45 -14.79 9.57 -16.73
CA LYS A 45 -14.49 8.14 -16.92
C LYS A 45 -12.99 7.87 -17.08
N ALA A 46 -12.26 8.84 -17.63
CA ALA A 46 -10.80 8.80 -17.75
C ALA A 46 -10.10 8.83 -16.38
N ASP A 47 -10.54 9.70 -15.47
CA ASP A 47 -9.94 9.84 -14.13
C ASP A 47 -10.11 8.56 -13.30
N ILE A 48 -11.26 7.89 -13.45
CA ILE A 48 -11.53 6.61 -12.77
C ILE A 48 -10.63 5.50 -13.34
N CYS A 49 -10.51 5.39 -14.66
CA CYS A 49 -9.66 4.38 -15.28
C CYS A 49 -8.19 4.57 -14.90
N GLN A 50 -7.67 5.80 -14.97
CA GLN A 50 -6.31 6.13 -14.54
C GLN A 50 -6.08 5.79 -13.07
N SER A 51 -7.04 6.14 -12.21
CA SER A 51 -6.95 5.83 -10.78
C SER A 51 -6.90 4.32 -10.54
N ILE A 52 -7.78 3.54 -11.17
CA ILE A 52 -7.79 2.07 -11.06
C ILE A 52 -6.48 1.47 -11.52
N VAL A 53 -5.93 1.94 -12.64
CA VAL A 53 -4.68 1.41 -13.20
C VAL A 53 -3.47 1.78 -12.35
N ALA A 54 -3.54 2.87 -11.57
CA ALA A 54 -2.50 3.27 -10.63
C ALA A 54 -2.56 2.53 -9.28
N VAL A 55 -3.73 2.04 -8.84
CA VAL A 55 -3.91 1.33 -7.55
C VAL A 55 -2.85 0.24 -7.30
N PRO A 56 -2.52 -0.66 -8.26
CA PRO A 56 -1.54 -1.70 -8.03
C PRO A 56 -0.13 -1.18 -7.76
N ALA A 57 0.23 0.00 -8.28
CA ALA A 57 1.51 0.63 -7.98
C ALA A 57 1.49 1.22 -6.57
N GLU A 58 0.39 1.88 -6.19
CA GLU A 58 0.21 2.44 -4.84
C GLU A 58 0.24 1.37 -3.75
N VAL A 59 -0.43 0.24 -3.97
CA VAL A 59 -0.38 -0.91 -3.05
C VAL A 59 1.05 -1.41 -2.87
N LYS A 60 1.85 -1.46 -3.95
CA LYS A 60 3.26 -1.87 -3.86
C LYS A 60 4.13 -0.85 -3.13
N VAL A 61 3.88 0.45 -3.31
CA VAL A 61 4.55 1.51 -2.54
C VAL A 61 4.29 1.31 -1.06
N VAL A 62 3.01 1.16 -0.68
CA VAL A 62 2.62 0.90 0.71
C VAL A 62 3.31 -0.38 1.21
N ALA A 63 3.18 -1.51 0.51
CA ALA A 63 3.84 -2.76 0.91
C ALA A 63 5.36 -2.61 1.11
N SER A 64 6.03 -1.84 0.25
CA SER A 64 7.47 -1.57 0.37
C SER A 64 7.77 -0.77 1.63
N SER A 65 6.99 0.27 1.92
CA SER A 65 7.13 1.07 3.15
C SER A 65 6.99 0.22 4.41
N PHE A 66 6.12 -0.80 4.41
CA PHE A 66 5.96 -1.71 5.55
C PHE A 66 7.20 -2.56 5.81
N VAL A 67 7.82 -3.10 4.76
CA VAL A 67 9.05 -3.88 4.91
C VAL A 67 10.19 -3.00 5.46
N PHE A 68 10.29 -1.75 5.01
CA PHE A 68 11.28 -0.82 5.57
C PHE A 68 10.97 -0.42 7.02
N ALA A 69 9.70 -0.20 7.36
CA ALA A 69 9.30 0.07 8.74
C ALA A 69 9.62 -1.11 9.67
N ALA A 70 9.35 -2.35 9.22
CA ALA A 70 9.72 -3.57 9.93
C ALA A 70 11.24 -3.67 10.11
N ALA A 71 12.04 -3.34 9.09
CA ALA A 71 13.50 -3.34 9.19
C ALA A 71 14.02 -2.34 10.25
N ILE A 72 13.39 -1.17 10.37
CA ILE A 72 13.72 -0.16 11.39
C ILE A 72 13.32 -0.67 12.79
N ALA A 73 12.16 -1.31 12.92
CA ALA A 73 11.70 -1.89 14.18
C ALA A 73 12.62 -3.03 14.68
N SER A 74 13.19 -3.83 13.77
CA SER A 74 14.13 -4.92 14.10
C SER A 74 15.57 -4.46 14.33
N THR A 75 15.81 -3.19 14.67
CA THR A 75 17.17 -2.64 14.90
C THR A 75 17.98 -3.36 15.98
N ASN A 76 17.31 -4.02 16.93
CA ASN A 76 17.95 -4.85 17.96
C ASN A 76 18.40 -6.24 17.45
N LYS A 77 18.05 -6.61 16.22
CA LYS A 77 18.37 -7.89 15.56
C LYS A 77 18.99 -7.63 14.18
N PRO A 78 20.32 -7.41 14.11
CA PRO A 78 20.97 -6.88 12.90
C PRO A 78 20.86 -7.79 11.66
N SER A 79 20.87 -9.11 11.83
CA SER A 79 20.67 -10.06 10.72
C SER A 79 19.27 -9.99 10.13
N GLU A 80 18.25 -9.85 10.99
CA GLU A 80 16.85 -9.74 10.59
C GLU A 80 16.58 -8.41 9.88
N ALA A 81 17.09 -7.30 10.45
CA ALA A 81 17.01 -5.98 9.83
C ALA A 81 17.66 -5.95 8.43
N PHE A 82 18.84 -6.58 8.27
CA PHE A 82 19.49 -6.69 6.97
C PHE A 82 18.66 -7.52 5.97
N ALA A 83 18.12 -8.67 6.40
CA ALA A 83 17.26 -9.49 5.55
C ALA A 83 16.01 -8.72 5.09
N LEU A 84 15.36 -7.97 5.98
CA LEU A 84 14.21 -7.13 5.65
C LEU A 84 14.58 -6.01 4.67
N GLN A 85 15.76 -5.39 4.78
CA GLN A 85 16.23 -4.41 3.79
C GLN A 85 16.42 -5.04 2.40
N VAL A 86 16.93 -6.26 2.31
CA VAL A 86 17.05 -6.99 1.03
C VAL A 86 15.66 -7.25 0.43
N VAL A 87 14.69 -7.68 1.24
CA VAL A 87 13.30 -7.86 0.79
C VAL A 87 12.70 -6.53 0.32
N GLY A 88 12.92 -5.44 1.05
CA GLY A 88 12.49 -4.11 0.68
C GLY A 88 13.06 -3.68 -0.67
N PHE A 89 14.34 -3.96 -0.93
CA PHE A 89 14.99 -3.68 -2.21
C PHE A 89 14.36 -4.50 -3.36
N LEU A 90 14.07 -5.78 -3.15
CA LEU A 90 13.37 -6.60 -4.14
C LEU A 90 11.96 -6.04 -4.44
N TYR A 91 11.26 -5.56 -3.42
CA TYR A 91 9.94 -4.95 -3.59
C TYR A 91 10.01 -3.67 -4.42
N LEU A 92 11.04 -2.84 -4.23
CA LEU A 92 11.30 -1.67 -5.06
C LEU A 92 11.60 -2.02 -6.52
N ILE A 93 12.31 -3.13 -6.78
CA ILE A 93 12.52 -3.61 -8.16
C ILE A 93 11.19 -3.99 -8.81
N ILE A 94 10.33 -4.74 -8.11
CA ILE A 94 9.00 -5.13 -8.63
C ILE A 94 8.12 -3.89 -8.87
N LEU A 95 8.17 -2.91 -7.97
CA LEU A 95 7.50 -1.63 -8.15
C LEU A 95 8.03 -0.89 -9.39
N ALA A 96 9.34 -0.77 -9.56
CA ALA A 96 9.95 -0.10 -10.71
C ALA A 96 9.54 -0.76 -12.03
N VAL A 97 9.54 -2.10 -12.09
CA VAL A 97 9.03 -2.85 -13.25
C VAL A 97 7.55 -2.57 -13.50
N SER A 98 6.73 -2.54 -12.44
CA SER A 98 5.30 -2.23 -12.54
C SER A 98 5.03 -0.81 -13.06
N ILE A 99 5.84 0.17 -12.66
CA ILE A 99 5.77 1.55 -13.16
C ILE A 99 6.26 1.62 -14.62
N GLY A 100 7.31 0.87 -14.97
CA GLY A 100 7.78 0.76 -16.35
C GLY A 100 6.70 0.24 -17.30
N PHE A 101 5.95 -0.78 -16.90
CA PHE A 101 4.79 -1.26 -17.67
C PHE A 101 3.63 -0.26 -17.66
N PHE A 102 3.34 0.39 -16.53
CA PHE A 102 2.33 1.45 -16.46
C PHE A 102 2.59 2.56 -17.49
N ASN A 103 3.84 3.04 -17.56
CA ASN A 103 4.25 4.07 -18.52
C ASN A 103 4.25 3.55 -19.96
N LYS A 104 4.66 2.29 -20.19
CA LYS A 104 4.67 1.67 -21.54
C LYS A 104 3.26 1.55 -22.14
N TYR A 105 2.24 1.41 -21.32
CA TYR A 105 0.85 1.24 -21.76
C TYR A 105 0.02 2.52 -21.61
N ASP A 106 0.67 3.69 -21.49
CA ASP A 106 0.03 4.99 -21.33
C ASP A 106 -1.04 5.01 -20.22
N GLY A 107 -0.74 4.36 -19.09
CA GLY A 107 -1.68 4.21 -17.97
C GLY A 107 -2.18 5.55 -17.40
N SER A 108 -1.40 6.63 -17.54
CA SER A 108 -1.78 7.99 -17.17
C SER A 108 -2.79 8.65 -18.11
N GLU A 109 -3.03 8.08 -19.28
CA GLU A 109 -4.00 8.58 -20.28
C GLU A 109 -5.15 7.59 -20.51
N ALA A 110 -5.23 6.53 -19.70
CA ALA A 110 -6.20 5.46 -19.85
C ALA A 110 -7.66 5.97 -19.80
N ARG A 111 -8.39 5.79 -20.91
CA ARG A 111 -9.84 6.08 -21.01
C ARG A 111 -10.72 4.84 -20.96
N SER A 112 -10.15 3.67 -21.25
CA SER A 112 -10.75 2.35 -21.08
C SER A 112 -9.67 1.34 -20.65
N ILE A 113 -10.09 0.27 -19.97
CA ILE A 113 -9.18 -0.77 -19.48
C ILE A 113 -9.32 -2.00 -20.38
N GLU A 114 -8.62 -1.98 -21.52
CA GLU A 114 -8.68 -3.04 -22.51
C GLU A 114 -7.28 -3.51 -22.94
N GLY A 115 -7.20 -4.72 -23.48
CA GLY A 115 -5.98 -5.26 -24.08
C GLY A 115 -4.79 -5.34 -23.11
N PRO A 116 -3.58 -4.90 -23.51
CA PRO A 116 -2.37 -5.01 -22.69
C PRO A 116 -2.48 -4.30 -21.33
N LEU A 117 -3.26 -3.22 -21.24
CA LEU A 117 -3.48 -2.47 -20.00
C LEU A 117 -4.29 -3.29 -18.99
N PHE A 118 -5.28 -4.06 -19.47
CA PHE A 118 -6.06 -4.98 -18.64
C PHE A 118 -5.18 -6.12 -18.11
N THR A 119 -4.35 -6.71 -18.96
CA THR A 119 -3.40 -7.76 -18.56
C THR A 119 -2.40 -7.22 -17.53
N TYR A 120 -1.87 -6.02 -17.76
CA TYR A 120 -1.05 -5.31 -16.78
C TYR A 120 -1.79 -5.16 -15.45
N LEU A 121 -3.02 -4.65 -15.47
CA LEU A 121 -3.80 -4.40 -14.27
C LEU A 121 -3.97 -5.68 -13.44
N ILE A 122 -4.34 -6.80 -14.07
CA ILE A 122 -4.51 -8.08 -13.36
C ILE A 122 -3.19 -8.57 -12.75
N ILE A 123 -2.14 -8.67 -13.57
CA ILE A 123 -0.85 -9.22 -13.12
C ILE A 123 -0.23 -8.32 -12.04
N SER A 124 -0.26 -7.02 -12.27
CA SER A 124 0.23 -6.01 -11.34
C SER A 124 -0.56 -6.03 -10.04
N SER A 125 -1.88 -6.22 -10.08
CA SER A 125 -2.73 -6.33 -8.89
C SER A 125 -2.43 -7.60 -8.10
N ALA A 126 -2.27 -8.75 -8.78
CA ALA A 126 -1.93 -10.00 -8.11
C ALA A 126 -0.58 -9.89 -7.37
N ALA A 127 0.45 -9.34 -8.03
CA ALA A 127 1.74 -9.08 -7.39
C ALA A 127 1.62 -8.11 -6.22
N ALA A 128 0.80 -7.06 -6.36
CA ALA A 128 0.57 -6.07 -5.31
C ALA A 128 -0.10 -6.68 -4.07
N LEU A 129 -1.11 -7.54 -4.25
CA LEU A 129 -1.79 -8.25 -3.16
C LEU A 129 -0.84 -9.20 -2.43
N VAL A 130 0.01 -9.93 -3.16
CA VAL A 130 1.02 -10.81 -2.55
C VAL A 130 2.02 -9.99 -1.73
N MET A 131 2.54 -8.89 -2.28
CA MET A 131 3.46 -7.99 -1.57
C MET A 131 2.81 -7.39 -0.33
N LEU A 132 1.54 -6.97 -0.42
CA LEU A 132 0.81 -6.41 0.71
C LEU A 132 0.59 -7.46 1.81
N GLY A 133 0.12 -8.66 1.45
CA GLY A 133 -0.10 -9.74 2.42
C GLY A 133 1.17 -10.16 3.15
N LEU A 134 2.28 -10.32 2.42
CA LEU A 134 3.58 -10.66 3.01
C LEU A 134 4.14 -9.51 3.86
N SER A 135 4.03 -8.27 3.42
CA SER A 135 4.53 -7.13 4.21
C SER A 135 3.75 -6.93 5.51
N ILE A 136 2.44 -7.18 5.52
CA ILE A 136 1.63 -7.21 6.74
C ILE A 136 2.11 -8.32 7.68
N GLN A 137 2.34 -9.53 7.19
CA GLN A 137 2.84 -10.64 8.01
C GLN A 137 4.22 -10.34 8.63
N LEU A 138 5.13 -9.75 7.84
CA LEU A 138 6.45 -9.34 8.32
C LEU A 138 6.32 -8.26 9.41
N MET A 139 5.45 -7.27 9.23
CA MET A 139 5.19 -6.25 10.24
C MET A 139 4.62 -6.86 11.54
N MET A 140 3.65 -7.77 11.44
CA MET A 140 3.08 -8.45 12.61
C MET A 140 4.13 -9.22 13.40
N HIS A 141 5.06 -9.90 12.72
CA HIS A 141 6.11 -10.69 13.38
C HIS A 141 7.22 -9.83 14.01
N THR A 142 7.43 -8.62 13.50
CA THR A 142 8.52 -7.73 13.96
C THR A 142 8.09 -6.80 15.10
N VAL A 143 6.79 -6.50 15.19
CA VAL A 143 6.22 -5.61 16.21
C VAL A 143 5.64 -6.39 17.40
N SER A 144 5.42 -7.71 17.26
CA SER A 144 5.05 -8.64 18.35
C SER A 144 6.23 -8.98 19.25
#